data_AF-A0A8G1EG78-F1
#
_entry.id   AF-A0A8G1EG78-F1
#
_cell.length_a   1.000
_cell.length_b   1.000
_cell.length_c   1.000
_cell.angle_alpha   90.00
_cell.angle_beta   90.00
_cell.angle_gamma   90.00
#
_symmetry.space_group_name_H-M   'P 1'
#
loop_
_entity.id
_entity.type
_entity.pdbx_description
1 polymer ?
#
loop_
_entity_poly.entity_id
_entity_poly.type
_entity_poly.pdbx_seq_one_letter_code
_entity_poly.pdbx_strand_id
1 'polypeptide(L)'
;MNGWGGTVTGGLKVALFDVGNVSAPAVVDTAVIGTGMTQSPALADHKAFFFDERRGVLVLPVYDAEYRAPWTGAYVFTVSEESGIDHIGTIAHESSWEGRVERTVRFGETLATVSELSVVLTSLPDCSRAGAVVLGDSPAPPPVRTGAPVPPEVSV
;
A
#
# COMPACT_ATOMS: atom_id res chain seq x y z
N MET A 1 -13.61 11.56 -18.14
CA MET A 1 -14.35 12.81 -17.77
C MET A 1 -15.80 12.43 -17.54
N ASN A 2 -16.39 12.72 -16.37
CA ASN A 2 -17.84 12.60 -16.17
C ASN A 2 -18.50 13.97 -16.40
N GLY A 3 -19.72 13.99 -16.94
CA GLY A 3 -20.40 15.17 -17.50
C GLY A 3 -20.84 16.26 -16.51
N TRP A 4 -20.17 16.41 -15.36
CA TRP A 4 -20.53 17.34 -14.28
C TRP A 4 -19.39 18.25 -13.83
N GLY A 5 -18.33 18.41 -14.63
CA GLY A 5 -17.27 19.38 -14.35
C GLY A 5 -16.51 19.18 -13.03
N GLY A 6 -16.68 18.03 -12.37
CA GLY A 6 -15.91 17.62 -11.21
C GLY A 6 -14.69 16.79 -11.61
N THR A 7 -13.58 16.94 -10.89
CA THR A 7 -12.46 16.00 -10.99
C THR A 7 -12.86 14.70 -10.31
N VAL A 8 -12.88 13.59 -11.03
CA VAL A 8 -12.94 12.25 -10.42
C VAL A 8 -11.54 11.95 -9.89
N THR A 9 -11.38 11.87 -8.56
CA THR A 9 -10.16 11.33 -7.97
C THR A 9 -10.11 9.83 -8.26
N GLY A 10 -9.19 9.40 -9.11
CA GLY A 10 -9.10 8.03 -9.64
C GLY A 10 -8.29 7.06 -8.78
N GLY A 11 -8.25 7.26 -7.46
CA GLY A 11 -7.40 6.47 -6.55
C GLY A 11 -6.04 7.07 -6.26
N LEU A 12 -5.25 6.32 -5.48
CA LEU A 12 -3.89 6.68 -5.10
C LEU A 12 -2.92 6.28 -6.21
N LYS A 13 -2.14 7.24 -6.72
CA LYS A 13 -1.17 7.00 -7.79
C LYS A 13 0.26 6.97 -7.26
N VAL A 14 1.00 5.92 -7.60
CA VAL A 14 2.46 5.83 -7.47
C VAL A 14 3.06 5.98 -8.87
N ALA A 15 4.10 6.79 -9.01
CA ALA A 15 4.76 7.02 -10.29
C ALA A 15 6.28 6.95 -10.14
N LEU A 16 6.92 6.20 -11.03
CA LEU A 16 8.37 6.11 -11.16
C LEU A 16 8.81 7.10 -12.24
N PHE A 17 9.84 7.91 -11.92
CA PHE A 17 10.36 8.92 -12.83
C PHE A 17 11.82 8.66 -13.15
N ASP A 18 12.19 8.80 -14.42
CA ASP A 18 13.55 9.01 -14.85
C ASP A 18 13.90 10.48 -14.62
N VAL A 19 14.91 10.70 -13.79
CA VAL A 19 15.42 12.03 -13.39
C VAL A 19 16.83 12.31 -13.93
N GLY A 20 17.30 11.55 -14.93
CA GLY A 20 18.60 11.77 -15.58
C GLY A 20 18.75 13.19 -16.18
N ASN A 21 17.64 13.80 -16.58
CA ASN A 21 17.53 15.24 -16.82
C ASN A 21 16.58 15.87 -15.80
N VAL A 22 17.12 16.45 -14.73
CA VAL A 22 16.36 17.09 -13.65
C VAL A 22 15.47 18.26 -14.10
N SER A 23 15.74 18.88 -15.25
CA SER A 23 14.89 19.96 -15.79
C SER A 23 13.68 19.43 -16.57
N ALA A 24 13.67 18.13 -16.90
CA ALA A 24 12.58 17.48 -17.62
C ALA A 24 12.45 15.99 -17.20
N PRO A 25 11.98 15.69 -15.97
CA PRO A 25 11.72 14.32 -15.55
C PRO A 25 10.69 13.64 -16.44
N ALA A 26 10.91 12.37 -16.77
CA ALA A 26 9.99 11.56 -17.58
C ALA A 26 9.38 10.45 -16.72
N VAL A 27 8.07 10.19 -16.89
CA VAL A 27 7.42 9.05 -16.23
C VAL A 27 7.85 7.77 -16.91
N VAL A 28 8.39 6.83 -16.13
CA VAL A 28 8.75 5.48 -16.59
C VAL A 28 7.56 4.54 -16.45
N ASP A 29 6.91 4.56 -15.29
CA ASP A 29 5.78 3.68 -15.00
C ASP A 29 4.88 4.27 -13.90
N THR A 30 3.64 3.78 -13.83
CA THR A 30 2.66 4.20 -12.83
C THR A 30 1.78 3.06 -12.35
N ALA A 31 1.57 2.97 -11.04
CA ALA A 31 0.56 2.12 -10.42
C ALA A 31 -0.58 2.98 -9.85
N VAL A 32 -1.83 2.53 -10.04
CA VAL A 32 -3.02 3.18 -9.47
C VAL A 32 -3.69 2.18 -8.54
N ILE A 33 -4.00 2.63 -7.32
CA ILE A 33 -4.56 1.83 -6.24
C ILE A 33 -5.96 2.35 -5.90
N GLY A 34 -6.94 1.45 -5.96
CA GLY A 34 -8.30 1.68 -5.50
C GLY A 34 -9.05 2.79 -6.26
N THR A 35 -9.91 3.53 -5.55
CA THR A 35 -10.85 4.52 -6.10
C THR A 35 -10.74 5.85 -5.36
N GLY A 36 -11.66 6.81 -5.60
CA GLY A 36 -11.58 8.16 -5.03
C GLY A 36 -11.56 8.27 -3.50
N MET A 37 -11.85 7.19 -2.77
CA MET A 37 -11.80 7.11 -1.30
C MET A 37 -10.53 6.45 -0.75
N THR A 38 -9.63 5.99 -1.64
CA THR A 38 -8.34 5.43 -1.27
C THR A 38 -7.37 6.53 -0.87
N GLN A 39 -6.72 6.35 0.27
CA GLN A 39 -5.79 7.30 0.86
C GLN A 39 -4.55 6.58 1.39
N SER A 40 -3.51 7.36 1.68
CA SER A 40 -2.31 6.86 2.30
C SER A 40 -1.77 7.86 3.31
N PRO A 41 -1.31 7.41 4.48
CA PRO A 41 -0.46 8.22 5.37
C PRO A 41 0.71 8.91 4.65
N ALA A 42 1.25 8.31 3.58
CA ALA A 42 2.35 8.88 2.81
C ALA A 42 1.99 10.21 2.11
N LEU A 43 0.70 10.51 1.93
CA LEU A 43 0.25 11.79 1.37
C LEU A 43 0.49 12.97 2.33
N ALA A 44 0.53 12.71 3.64
CA ALA A 44 0.75 13.74 4.67
C ALA A 44 2.13 13.61 5.33
N ASP A 45 2.71 12.41 5.34
CA ASP A 45 3.99 12.11 5.95
C ASP A 45 4.87 11.27 5.02
N HIS A 46 5.87 11.92 4.40
CA HIS A 46 6.82 11.27 3.48
C HIS A 46 7.66 10.16 4.12
N LYS A 47 7.64 10.00 5.45
CA LYS A 47 8.33 8.91 6.16
C LYS A 47 7.42 7.71 6.46
N ALA A 48 6.15 7.77 6.06
CA ALA A 48 5.21 6.69 6.35
C ALA A 48 5.40 5.47 5.44
N PHE A 49 5.84 5.66 4.19
CA PHE A 49 6.18 4.53 3.32
C PHE A 49 7.58 4.00 3.63
N PHE A 50 7.81 2.72 3.34
CA PHE A 50 9.10 2.07 3.48
C PHE A 50 9.64 1.69 2.11
N PHE A 51 10.94 1.91 1.88
CA PHE A 51 11.62 1.49 0.67
C PHE A 51 12.95 0.81 0.99
N ASP A 52 13.12 -0.44 0.56
CA ASP A 52 14.40 -1.16 0.58
C ASP A 52 15.02 -1.12 -0.82
N GLU A 53 15.90 -0.15 -1.04
CA GLU A 53 16.59 0.06 -2.32
C GLU A 53 17.34 -1.19 -2.80
N ARG A 54 17.91 -1.98 -1.87
CA ARG A 54 18.78 -3.12 -2.23
C ARG A 54 17.97 -4.27 -2.83
N ARG A 55 16.69 -4.36 -2.45
CA ARG A 55 15.75 -5.36 -2.95
C ARG A 55 14.74 -4.76 -3.95
N GLY A 56 14.76 -3.44 -4.13
CA GLY A 56 13.73 -2.72 -4.87
C GLY A 56 12.34 -2.92 -4.28
N VAL A 57 12.16 -3.00 -2.96
CA VAL A 57 10.85 -3.26 -2.34
C VAL A 57 10.27 -1.99 -1.76
N LEU A 58 9.09 -1.58 -2.25
CA LEU A 58 8.30 -0.46 -1.74
C LEU A 58 7.10 -0.99 -0.96
N VAL A 59 6.93 -0.55 0.28
CA VAL A 59 5.75 -0.83 1.09
C VAL A 59 5.02 0.48 1.35
N LEU A 60 3.81 0.59 0.79
CA LEU A 60 2.97 1.78 0.87
C LEU A 60 1.78 1.50 1.79
N PRO A 61 1.67 2.17 2.95
CA PRO A 61 0.48 2.10 3.77
C PRO A 61 -0.72 2.66 3.01
N VAL A 62 -1.84 1.94 2.99
CA VAL A 62 -3.05 2.33 2.26
C VAL A 62 -4.26 2.03 3.12
N TYR A 63 -5.24 2.93 3.08
CA TYR A 63 -6.57 2.68 3.59
C TYR A 63 -7.59 3.14 2.56
N ASP A 64 -8.62 2.34 2.37
CA ASP A 64 -9.77 2.65 1.55
C ASP A 64 -10.99 2.84 2.45
N ALA A 65 -11.53 4.06 2.44
CA ALA A 65 -12.72 4.43 3.19
C ALA A 65 -14.01 4.15 2.40
N GLU A 66 -13.95 3.36 1.33
CA GLU A 66 -15.13 2.92 0.60
C GLU A 66 -16.11 2.17 1.52
N TYR A 67 -17.31 2.74 1.67
CA TYR A 67 -18.33 2.24 2.60
C TYR A 67 -18.70 0.76 2.40
N ARG A 68 -18.67 0.28 1.16
CA ARG A 68 -19.07 -1.09 0.81
C ARG A 68 -17.96 -2.12 1.03
N ALA A 69 -16.71 -1.69 0.99
CA ALA A 69 -15.54 -2.56 1.04
C ALA A 69 -14.36 -1.84 1.70
N PRO A 70 -14.49 -1.39 2.97
CA PRO A 70 -13.41 -0.69 3.64
C PRO A 70 -12.21 -1.62 3.79
N TRP A 71 -11.03 -1.12 3.44
CA TRP A 71 -9.80 -1.91 3.51
C TRP A 71 -8.71 -1.10 4.17
N THR A 72 -7.85 -1.75 4.94
CA THR A 72 -6.73 -1.09 5.60
C THR A 72 -5.55 -2.03 5.68
N GLY A 73 -4.36 -1.52 5.37
CA GLY A 73 -3.15 -2.32 5.35
C GLY A 73 -1.99 -1.62 4.65
N ALA A 74 -1.14 -2.41 4.03
CA ALA A 74 -0.08 -1.92 3.15
C ALA A 74 -0.07 -2.69 1.82
N TYR A 75 0.19 -1.96 0.73
CA TYR A 75 0.53 -2.55 -0.56
C TYR A 75 2.04 -2.71 -0.66
N VAL A 76 2.47 -3.83 -1.22
CA VAL A 76 3.88 -4.17 -1.42
C VAL A 76 4.16 -4.26 -2.90
N PHE A 77 5.14 -3.47 -3.36
CA PHE A 77 5.57 -3.42 -4.74
C PHE A 77 7.04 -3.81 -4.84
N THR A 78 7.43 -4.41 -5.95
CA THR A 78 8.80 -4.33 -6.45
C THR A 78 8.94 -3.12 -7.38
N VAL A 79 10.09 -2.46 -7.33
CA VAL A 79 10.43 -1.27 -8.11
C VAL A 79 11.82 -1.45 -8.69
N SER A 80 11.93 -1.41 -10.02
CA SER A 80 13.21 -1.47 -10.72
C SER A 80 13.20 -0.62 -11.99
N GLU A 81 14.39 -0.30 -12.51
CA GLU A 81 14.51 0.41 -13.80
C GLU A 81 14.03 -0.46 -14.97
N GLU A 82 14.18 -1.78 -14.88
CA GLU A 82 13.85 -2.71 -15.97
C GLU A 82 12.36 -3.08 -15.99
N SER A 83 11.78 -3.39 -14.82
CA SER A 83 10.39 -3.87 -14.70
C SER A 83 9.39 -2.78 -14.28
N GLY A 84 9.83 -1.60 -13.87
CA GLY A 84 8.93 -0.54 -13.40
C GLY A 84 8.40 -0.84 -11.99
N ILE A 85 7.09 -0.65 -11.78
CA ILE A 85 6.41 -0.84 -10.49
C ILE A 85 5.47 -2.07 -10.59
N ASP A 86 5.84 -3.17 -9.94
CA ASP A 86 5.02 -4.38 -9.92
C ASP A 86 4.39 -4.61 -8.56
N HIS A 87 3.08 -4.78 -8.50
CA HIS A 87 2.38 -5.12 -7.26
C HIS A 87 2.56 -6.62 -6.93
N ILE A 88 3.20 -6.91 -5.79
CA ILE A 88 3.53 -8.29 -5.38
C ILE A 88 2.70 -8.81 -4.21
N GLY A 89 1.96 -7.95 -3.50
CA GLY A 89 1.04 -8.40 -2.46
C GLY A 89 0.55 -7.29 -1.54
N THR A 90 -0.35 -7.66 -0.64
CA THR A 90 -0.89 -6.76 0.39
C THR A 90 -0.74 -7.37 1.78
N ILE A 91 -0.62 -6.50 2.78
CA ILE A 91 -0.55 -6.86 4.20
C ILE A 91 -1.75 -6.22 4.89
N ALA A 92 -2.79 -7.02 5.14
CA ALA A 92 -4.04 -6.54 5.72
C ALA A 92 -3.93 -6.32 7.23
N HIS A 93 -4.49 -5.20 7.69
CA HIS A 93 -4.80 -4.91 9.08
C HIS A 93 -6.33 -4.93 9.27
N GLU A 94 -6.80 -4.66 10.48
CA GLU A 94 -8.22 -4.43 10.72
C GLU A 94 -8.71 -3.22 9.90
N SER A 95 -9.86 -3.35 9.25
CA SER A 95 -10.51 -2.27 8.49
C SER A 95 -11.17 -1.25 9.43
N SER A 96 -10.36 -0.55 10.21
CA SER A 96 -10.77 0.52 11.13
C SER A 96 -9.75 1.66 11.10
N TRP A 97 -10.07 2.77 11.75
CA TRP A 97 -9.17 3.93 11.78
C TRP A 97 -7.87 3.62 12.52
N GLU A 98 -7.98 2.93 13.65
CA GLU A 98 -6.89 2.47 14.52
C GLU A 98 -6.13 1.28 13.90
N GLY A 99 -6.76 0.58 12.94
CA GLY A 99 -6.12 -0.44 12.10
C GLY A 99 -5.18 0.13 11.04
N ARG A 100 -5.17 1.44 10.81
CA ARG A 100 -4.34 2.08 9.78
C ARG A 100 -2.86 1.84 10.00
N VAL A 101 -2.20 1.24 9.02
CA VAL A 101 -0.75 1.09 9.03
C VAL A 101 -0.12 2.48 9.01
N GLU A 102 0.71 2.76 10.00
CA GLU A 102 1.42 4.03 10.12
C GLU A 102 2.86 3.92 9.68
N ARG A 103 3.46 2.75 9.90
CA ARG A 103 4.88 2.47 9.67
C ARG A 103 5.09 1.03 9.23
N THR A 104 6.16 0.85 8.47
CA THR A 104 6.73 -0.45 8.17
C THR A 104 8.19 -0.49 8.62
N VAL A 105 8.57 -1.55 9.32
CA VAL A 105 9.95 -1.83 9.72
C VAL A 105 10.37 -3.17 9.13
N ARG A 106 11.61 -3.27 8.66
CA ARG A 106 12.18 -4.53 8.18
C ARG A 106 13.32 -4.99 9.10
N PHE A 107 13.36 -6.27 9.40
CA PHE A 107 14.51 -6.94 9.99
C PHE A 107 14.73 -8.30 9.31
N GLY A 108 15.94 -8.53 8.78
CA GLY A 108 16.20 -9.71 7.94
C GLY A 108 15.22 -9.78 6.76
N GLU A 109 14.61 -10.95 6.57
CA GLU A 109 13.58 -11.19 5.54
C GLU A 109 12.14 -10.98 6.07
N THR A 110 11.97 -10.28 7.19
CA THR A 110 10.64 -10.01 7.78
C THR A 110 10.28 -8.54 7.64
N LEU A 111 9.08 -8.28 7.13
CA LEU A 111 8.39 -7.00 7.22
C LEU A 111 7.45 -7.01 8.43
N ALA A 112 7.48 -5.93 9.20
CA ALA A 112 6.57 -5.64 10.28
C ALA A 112 5.80 -4.36 9.95
N THR A 113 4.51 -4.48 9.63
CA THR A 113 3.61 -3.34 9.48
C THR A 113 2.94 -3.04 10.81
N VAL A 114 2.93 -1.78 11.20
CA VAL A 114 2.50 -1.33 12.53
C VAL A 114 1.32 -0.39 12.39
N SER A 115 0.25 -0.68 13.11
CA SER A 115 -0.90 0.19 13.36
C SER A 115 -1.10 0.38 14.87
N GLU A 116 -2.04 1.22 15.28
CA GLU A 116 -2.37 1.38 16.71
C GLU A 116 -2.85 0.06 17.34
N LEU A 117 -3.59 -0.76 16.57
CA LEU A 117 -4.14 -2.03 17.06
C LEU A 117 -3.18 -3.21 17.00
N SER A 118 -2.23 -3.25 16.06
CA SER A 118 -1.42 -4.45 15.85
C SER A 118 -0.12 -4.23 15.09
N VAL A 119 0.81 -5.17 15.31
CA VAL A 119 1.95 -5.41 14.42
C VAL A 119 1.66 -6.68 13.63
N VAL A 120 1.65 -6.61 12.30
CA VAL A 120 1.53 -7.78 11.42
C VAL A 120 2.91 -8.10 10.85
N LEU A 121 3.29 -9.37 10.93
CA LEU A 121 4.58 -9.87 10.44
C LEU A 121 4.39 -10.69 9.17
N THR A 122 5.12 -10.34 8.12
CA THR A 122 5.15 -11.08 6.85
C THR A 122 6.57 -11.36 6.40
N SER A 123 6.76 -12.47 5.68
CA SER A 123 8.03 -12.81 5.05
C SER A 123 8.18 -12.11 3.70
N LEU A 124 9.39 -11.72 3.35
CA LEU A 124 9.77 -11.38 1.98
C LEU A 124 10.33 -12.62 1.27
N PRO A 125 10.16 -12.72 -0.06
CA PRO A 125 9.46 -11.77 -0.93
C PRO A 125 7.94 -12.02 -1.06
N ASP A 126 7.43 -13.14 -0.57
CA ASP A 126 6.07 -13.63 -0.89
C ASP A 126 4.94 -13.01 -0.04
N CYS A 127 5.28 -12.08 0.85
CA CYS A 127 4.37 -11.46 1.81
C CYS A 127 3.61 -12.50 2.66
N SER A 128 4.19 -13.69 2.86
CA SER A 128 3.53 -14.74 3.63
C SER A 128 3.40 -14.35 5.09
N ARG A 129 2.18 -14.41 5.65
CA ARG A 129 1.95 -14.04 7.04
C ARG A 129 2.66 -15.00 7.98
N ALA A 130 3.61 -14.46 8.74
CA ALA A 130 4.36 -15.16 9.77
C ALA A 130 3.68 -15.07 11.14
N GLY A 131 2.96 -13.98 11.41
CA GLY A 131 2.24 -13.80 12.68
C GLY A 131 1.66 -12.40 12.84
N ALA A 132 1.15 -12.13 14.04
CA ALA A 132 0.76 -10.79 14.45
C ALA A 132 0.87 -10.65 15.98
N VAL A 133 1.08 -9.42 16.44
CA VAL A 133 1.02 -9.03 17.86
C VAL A 133 -0.09 -8.00 17.99
N VAL A 134 -1.02 -8.22 18.91
CA VAL A 134 -2.08 -7.26 19.24
C VAL A 134 -1.52 -6.24 20.23
N LEU A 135 -1.70 -4.96 19.94
CA LEU A 135 -1.21 -3.85 20.76
C LEU A 135 -2.32 -3.14 21.54
N GLY A 136 -3.53 -3.10 20.97
CA GLY A 136 -4.69 -2.44 21.56
C GLY A 136 -5.92 -3.35 21.64
N ASP A 137 -6.96 -2.89 22.33
CA ASP A 137 -8.24 -3.59 22.40
C ASP A 137 -8.96 -3.48 21.06
N SER A 138 -8.79 -4.50 20.22
CA SER A 138 -9.55 -4.65 18.98
C SER A 138 -10.92 -5.28 19.28
N PRO A 139 -12.03 -4.69 18.79
CA PRO A 139 -13.34 -5.34 18.83
C PRO A 139 -13.50 -6.44 17.76
N ALA A 140 -12.53 -6.59 16.84
CA ALA A 140 -12.60 -7.51 15.71
C ALA A 140 -11.66 -8.72 15.91
N PRO A 141 -12.02 -9.90 15.38
CA PRO A 141 -11.06 -11.01 15.31
C PRO A 141 -9.88 -10.62 14.40
N PRO A 142 -8.65 -11.10 14.68
CA PRO A 142 -7.49 -10.81 13.84
C PRO A 142 -7.78 -11.26 12.39
N PRO A 143 -7.45 -10.43 11.38
CA PRO A 143 -7.81 -10.75 10.00
C PRO A 143 -7.17 -12.08 9.57
N VAL A 144 -7.93 -12.97 8.92
CA VAL A 144 -7.42 -14.23 8.35
C VAL A 144 -6.77 -13.96 6.98
N ARG A 145 -5.71 -14.70 6.60
CA ARG A 145 -4.85 -14.45 5.43
C ARG A 145 -5.60 -14.22 4.10
N THR A 146 -5.08 -13.19 3.42
CA THR A 146 -5.00 -12.83 1.99
C THR A 146 -5.20 -13.94 0.94
N GLY A 147 -6.11 -13.69 -0.02
CA GLY A 147 -6.04 -14.20 -1.39
C GLY A 147 -5.42 -13.18 -2.35
N ALA A 148 -5.11 -13.62 -3.57
CA ALA A 148 -4.50 -12.88 -4.67
C ALA A 148 -5.17 -11.50 -4.96
N PRO A 149 -4.50 -10.57 -5.69
CA PRO A 149 -5.02 -9.23 -5.88
C PRO A 149 -6.40 -9.28 -6.54
N VAL A 150 -7.37 -8.52 -6.01
CA VAL A 150 -8.52 -8.13 -6.81
C VAL A 150 -7.97 -7.18 -7.88
N PRO A 151 -8.00 -7.54 -9.17
CA PRO A 151 -7.59 -6.61 -10.22
C PRO A 151 -8.49 -5.37 -10.17
N PRO A 152 -7.98 -4.18 -10.52
CA PRO A 152 -8.85 -3.03 -10.70
C PRO A 152 -9.85 -3.36 -11.81
N GLU A 153 -11.16 -3.25 -11.52
CA GLU A 153 -12.16 -3.25 -12.58
C GLU A 153 -11.88 -2.04 -13.48
N VAL A 154 -11.35 -2.31 -14.68
CA VAL A 154 -11.32 -1.32 -15.76
C VAL A 154 -12.76 -1.18 -16.25
N SER A 155 -13.48 -0.21 -15.72
CA SER A 155 -14.72 0.24 -16.34
C SER A 155 -14.36 1.12 -17.55
N VAL A 156 -14.69 0.61 -18.74
CA VAL A 156 -14.62 1.29 -20.06
C VAL A 156 -15.49 2.55 -20.09
#